data_AF-M5T7P2-F1
#
_entry.id   AF-M5T7P2-F1
#
_cell.length_a   1.000
_cell.length_b   1.000
_cell.length_c   1.000
_cell.angle_alpha   90.00
_cell.angle_beta   90.00
_cell.angle_gamma   90.00
#
_symmetry.space_group_name_H-M   'P 1'
#
loop_
_entity.id
_entity.type
_entity.pdbx_description
1 polymer ?
#
loop_
_entity_poly.entity_id
_entity_poly.type
_entity_poly.pdbx_seq_one_letter_code
_entity_poly.pdbx_strand_id
1 'polypeptide(L)'
;MIYATTPECEVVGVATIEAIHVETPTEIWRSHGKQASVTRQAFDAYYAEADKAIGIEIKGFESFAKPVSLRELRQRWAGFQPPQQYRYLDQKQQRFITERKIRAKRYVSA
;
A
#
# COMPACT_ATOMS: atom_id res chain seq x y z
N MET A 1 2.51 -4.54 -1.60
CA MET A 1 1.08 -4.95 -1.69
C MET A 1 0.26 -3.91 -0.95
N ILE A 2 -0.84 -3.42 -1.52
CA ILE A 2 -1.68 -2.38 -0.92
C ILE A 2 -3.03 -2.99 -0.55
N TYR A 3 -3.45 -2.80 0.71
CA TYR A 3 -4.75 -3.22 1.23
C TYR A 3 -5.62 -1.97 1.45
N ALA A 4 -6.80 -1.95 0.81
CA ALA A 4 -7.82 -0.95 1.08
C ALA A 4 -8.66 -1.41 2.27
N THR A 5 -8.80 -0.53 3.27
CA THR A 5 -9.59 -0.77 4.48
C THR A 5 -11.09 -0.68 4.19
N THR A 6 -11.93 -0.51 5.20
CA THR A 6 -13.37 -0.26 5.02
C THR A 6 -13.61 0.94 4.09
N PRO A 7 -14.58 0.86 3.16
CA PRO A 7 -15.53 -0.24 2.96
C PRO A 7 -15.05 -1.41 2.07
N GLU A 8 -13.97 -1.28 1.33
CA GLU A 8 -13.56 -2.25 0.30
C GLU A 8 -13.03 -3.57 0.90
N CYS A 9 -12.25 -3.48 1.98
CA CYS A 9 -11.69 -4.62 2.70
C CYS A 9 -10.95 -5.64 1.81
N GLU A 10 -10.08 -5.17 0.92
CA GLU A 10 -9.43 -6.01 -0.11
C GLU A 10 -8.01 -5.57 -0.45
N VAL A 11 -7.20 -6.50 -0.96
CA VAL A 11 -5.93 -6.17 -1.62
C VAL A 11 -6.22 -5.72 -3.04
N VAL A 12 -5.93 -4.47 -3.33
CA VAL A 12 -6.27 -3.80 -4.60
C VAL A 12 -5.15 -3.82 -5.63
N GLY A 13 -3.90 -4.07 -5.20
CA GLY A 13 -2.77 -4.04 -6.11
C GLY A 13 -1.41 -4.07 -5.43
N VAL A 14 -0.39 -3.77 -6.21
CA VAL A 14 1.01 -3.70 -5.78
C VAL A 14 1.67 -2.45 -6.31
N ALA A 15 2.61 -1.91 -5.56
CA ALA A 15 3.53 -0.86 -6.01
C ALA A 15 4.94 -1.23 -5.54
N THR A 16 5.93 -0.59 -6.13
CA THR A 16 7.33 -0.71 -5.72
C THR A 16 7.70 0.51 -4.91
N ILE A 17 8.45 0.32 -3.82
CA ILE A 17 9.04 1.45 -3.08
C ILE A 17 10.18 2.00 -3.93
N GLU A 18 10.12 3.28 -4.27
CA GLU A 18 11.19 3.97 -4.99
C GLU A 18 12.24 4.53 -4.05
N ALA A 19 11.78 5.19 -3.00
CA ALA A 19 12.63 5.81 -2.00
C ALA A 19 11.96 5.82 -0.63
N ILE A 20 12.78 5.90 0.41
CA ILE A 20 12.35 6.14 1.78
C ILE A 20 13.01 7.44 2.23
N HIS A 21 12.19 8.41 2.59
CA HIS A 21 12.61 9.73 3.08
C HIS A 21 12.42 9.79 4.59
N VAL A 22 13.45 10.18 5.33
CA VAL A 22 13.41 10.29 6.79
C VAL A 22 13.91 11.67 7.17
N GLU A 23 12.97 12.58 7.45
CA GLU A 23 13.23 13.99 7.71
C GLU A 23 12.31 14.52 8.80
N THR A 24 12.36 15.81 9.13
CA THR A 24 11.35 16.44 10.00
C THR A 24 9.98 16.49 9.30
N PRO A 25 8.85 16.54 10.04
CA PRO A 25 7.53 16.67 9.42
C PRO A 25 7.40 17.89 8.49
N THR A 26 8.05 19.01 8.84
CA THR A 26 8.04 20.22 8.02
C THR A 26 8.76 20.02 6.68
N GLU A 27 9.93 19.38 6.67
CA GLU A 27 10.67 19.12 5.43
C GLU A 27 10.00 18.05 4.56
N ILE A 28 9.43 17.00 5.17
CA ILE A 28 8.61 16.02 4.43
C ILE A 28 7.42 16.71 3.76
N TRP A 29 6.67 17.55 4.49
CA TRP A 29 5.52 18.24 3.93
C TRP A 29 5.92 19.17 2.79
N ARG A 30 7.00 19.94 2.98
CA ARG A 30 7.52 20.87 1.98
C ARG A 30 7.87 20.15 0.67
N SER A 31 8.53 19.00 0.77
CA SER A 31 9.04 18.26 -0.40
C SER A 31 7.97 17.37 -1.05
N HIS A 32 7.10 16.74 -0.26
CA HIS A 32 6.21 15.66 -0.72
C HIS A 32 4.72 15.87 -0.42
N GLY A 33 4.34 16.91 0.33
CA GLY A 33 2.96 17.11 0.78
C GLY A 33 1.93 17.19 -0.36
N LYS A 34 2.33 17.70 -1.54
CA LYS A 34 1.46 17.74 -2.74
C LYS A 34 1.18 16.35 -3.32
N GLN A 35 2.05 15.38 -3.08
CA GLN A 35 1.94 14.01 -3.61
C GLN A 35 1.26 13.07 -2.59
N ALA A 36 1.32 13.39 -1.29
CA ALA A 36 0.86 12.54 -0.20
C ALA A 36 -0.66 12.30 -0.15
N SER A 37 -1.45 12.99 -0.98
CA SER A 37 -2.91 12.84 -1.09
C SER A 37 -3.68 12.97 0.25
N VAL A 38 -3.11 13.69 1.21
CA VAL A 38 -3.73 14.04 2.49
C VAL A 38 -3.72 15.56 2.67
N THR A 39 -4.62 16.09 3.50
CA THR A 39 -4.61 17.52 3.81
C THR A 39 -3.44 17.86 4.72
N ARG A 40 -2.98 19.12 4.67
CA ARG A 40 -1.96 19.63 5.60
C ARG A 40 -2.36 19.40 7.05
N GLN A 41 -3.61 19.71 7.37
CA GLN A 41 -4.14 19.58 8.73
C GLN A 41 -4.10 18.12 9.22
N ALA A 42 -4.49 17.14 8.38
CA ALA A 42 -4.44 15.73 8.75
C ALA A 42 -3.00 15.24 8.94
N PHE A 43 -2.08 15.69 8.09
CA PHE A 43 -0.65 15.39 8.22
C PHE A 43 -0.06 15.97 9.51
N ASP A 44 -0.31 17.25 9.79
CA ASP A 44 0.18 17.92 11.01
C ASP A 44 -0.36 17.24 12.27
N ALA A 45 -1.65 16.87 12.27
CA ALA A 45 -2.26 16.14 13.40
C ALA A 45 -1.63 14.75 13.59
N TYR A 46 -1.30 14.05 12.52
CA TYR A 46 -0.65 12.73 12.58
C TYR A 46 0.77 12.80 13.14
N TYR A 47 1.50 13.89 12.86
CA TYR A 47 2.90 14.09 13.27
C TYR A 47 3.07 15.11 14.42
N ALA A 48 2.02 15.47 15.15
CA ALA A 48 2.02 16.60 16.10
C ALA A 48 3.11 16.53 17.18
N GLU A 49 3.46 15.32 17.64
CA GLU A 49 4.45 15.08 18.70
C GLU A 49 5.70 14.34 18.17
N ALA A 50 5.89 14.32 16.85
CA ALA A 50 6.96 13.58 16.21
C ALA A 50 8.06 14.51 15.68
N ASP A 51 9.31 14.26 16.08
CA ASP A 51 10.48 14.99 15.55
C ASP A 51 10.89 14.49 14.15
N LYS A 52 10.37 13.33 13.74
CA LYS A 52 10.66 12.70 12.45
C LYS A 52 9.39 12.22 11.77
N ALA A 53 9.38 12.36 10.45
CA ALA A 53 8.38 11.82 9.55
C ALA A 53 9.04 10.86 8.53
N ILE A 54 8.30 9.82 8.18
CA ILE A 54 8.75 8.83 7.18
C ILE A 54 7.87 8.98 5.94
N GLY A 55 8.50 9.36 4.83
CA GLY A 55 7.89 9.36 3.50
C GLY A 55 8.24 8.08 2.76
N ILE A 56 7.23 7.28 2.38
CA ILE A 56 7.43 6.12 1.49
C ILE A 56 7.00 6.54 0.09
N GLU A 57 7.98 6.80 -0.77
CA GLU A 57 7.72 7.08 -2.18
C GLU A 57 7.49 5.78 -2.93
N ILE A 58 6.37 5.70 -3.67
CA ILE A 58 5.99 4.52 -4.43
C ILE A 58 5.94 4.83 -5.91
N LYS A 59 6.34 3.86 -6.73
CA LYS A 59 6.21 3.90 -8.19
C LYS A 59 5.56 2.64 -8.75
N GLY A 60 5.09 2.76 -9.99
CA GLY A 60 4.58 1.62 -10.76
C GLY A 60 3.45 0.92 -10.04
N PHE A 61 2.47 1.67 -9.52
CA PHE A 61 1.27 1.07 -8.96
C PHE A 61 0.53 0.29 -10.07
N GLU A 62 0.29 -0.98 -9.80
CA GLU A 62 -0.44 -1.90 -10.66
C GLU A 62 -1.66 -2.40 -9.90
N SER A 63 -2.85 -1.97 -10.34
CA SER A 63 -4.12 -2.45 -9.81
C SER A 63 -4.42 -3.86 -10.30
N PHE A 64 -5.13 -4.64 -9.47
CA PHE A 64 -5.63 -5.94 -9.87
C PHE A 64 -6.97 -5.80 -10.58
N ALA A 65 -7.12 -6.45 -11.73
CA ALA A 65 -8.40 -6.53 -12.43
C ALA A 65 -9.52 -7.13 -11.56
N LYS A 66 -9.14 -8.06 -10.67
CA LYS A 66 -10.00 -8.57 -9.60
C LYS A 66 -9.24 -8.47 -8.28
N PRO A 67 -9.57 -7.50 -7.42
CA PRO A 67 -9.03 -7.40 -6.06
C PRO A 67 -9.20 -8.70 -5.27
N VAL A 68 -8.39 -8.87 -4.22
CA VAL A 68 -8.43 -10.05 -3.35
C VAL A 68 -9.09 -9.67 -2.04
N SER A 69 -10.33 -10.09 -1.84
CA SER A 69 -11.10 -9.75 -0.64
C SER A 69 -10.49 -10.31 0.65
N LEU A 70 -10.76 -9.65 1.77
CA LEU A 70 -10.38 -10.14 3.11
C LEU A 70 -10.88 -11.56 3.38
N ARG A 71 -12.07 -11.91 2.86
CA ARG A 71 -12.61 -13.27 2.95
C ARG A 71 -11.74 -14.28 2.21
N GLU A 72 -11.33 -13.98 0.97
CA GLU A 72 -10.43 -14.85 0.21
C GLU A 72 -9.06 -14.99 0.91
N LEU A 73 -8.53 -13.90 1.45
CA LEU A 73 -7.26 -13.92 2.19
C LEU A 73 -7.35 -14.80 3.43
N ARG A 74 -8.41 -14.68 4.24
CA ARG A 74 -8.60 -15.52 5.44
C ARG A 74 -8.83 -17.00 5.12
N GLN A 75 -9.45 -17.31 3.98
CA GLN A 75 -9.61 -18.69 3.51
C GLN A 75 -8.27 -19.30 3.05
N ARG A 76 -7.39 -18.51 2.45
CA ARG A 76 -6.11 -18.98 1.91
C ARG A 76 -4.97 -18.95 2.92
N TRP A 77 -4.95 -17.92 3.76
CA TRP A 77 -3.87 -17.60 4.68
C TRP A 77 -4.43 -17.61 6.09
N ALA A 78 -4.20 -18.74 6.79
CA ALA A 78 -4.69 -18.93 8.15
C ALA A 78 -4.27 -17.76 9.06
N GLY A 79 -5.24 -17.21 9.78
CA GLY A 79 -5.01 -16.10 10.71
C GLY A 79 -4.73 -14.75 10.04
N PHE A 80 -4.98 -14.58 8.74
CA PHE A 80 -4.75 -13.29 8.10
C PHE A 80 -5.62 -12.17 8.71
N GLN A 81 -4.92 -11.12 9.14
CA GLN A 81 -5.49 -9.83 9.52
C GLN A 81 -4.76 -8.73 8.75
N PRO A 82 -5.46 -7.65 8.35
CA PRO A 82 -4.80 -6.45 7.85
C PRO A 82 -3.77 -5.96 8.88
N PRO A 83 -2.52 -5.67 8.48
CA PRO A 83 -1.52 -5.16 9.41
C PRO A 83 -1.87 -3.74 9.86
N GLN A 84 -1.57 -3.39 11.12
CA GLN A 84 -1.63 -2.00 11.57
C GLN A 84 -0.55 -1.14 10.92
N GLN A 85 0.62 -1.74 10.65
CA GLN A 85 1.73 -1.14 9.91
C GLN A 85 1.90 -1.87 8.57
N TYR A 86 2.95 -2.69 8.45
CA TYR A 86 3.20 -3.57 7.32
C TYR A 86 3.49 -4.99 7.80
N ARG A 87 3.45 -5.95 6.88
CA ARG A 87 3.89 -7.33 7.13
C ARG A 87 4.62 -7.86 5.91
N TYR A 88 5.56 -8.77 6.16
CA TYR A 88 6.16 -9.54 5.09
C TYR A 88 5.21 -10.64 4.61
N LEU A 89 5.32 -10.95 3.32
CA LEU A 89 4.69 -12.11 2.71
C LEU A 89 5.71 -13.25 2.67
N ASP A 90 5.29 -14.46 2.99
CA ASP A 90 6.11 -15.65 2.70
C ASP A 90 6.15 -15.92 1.18
N GLN A 91 6.99 -16.87 0.76
CA GLN A 91 7.18 -17.20 -0.65
C GLN A 91 5.88 -17.66 -1.34
N LYS A 92 5.01 -18.41 -0.63
CA LYS A 92 3.73 -18.90 -1.19
C LYS A 92 2.76 -17.73 -1.36
N GLN A 93 2.70 -16.84 -0.38
CA GLN A 93 1.88 -15.62 -0.40
C GLN A 93 2.33 -14.67 -1.53
N GLN A 94 3.64 -14.43 -1.64
CA GLN A 94 4.22 -13.59 -2.69
C GLN A 94 3.92 -14.15 -4.08
N ARG A 95 4.06 -15.46 -4.28
CA ARG A 95 3.74 -16.13 -5.55
C ARG A 95 2.27 -15.92 -5.93
N PHE A 96 1.35 -16.14 -4.99
CA PHE A 96 -0.09 -15.93 -5.22
C PHE A 96 -0.41 -14.49 -5.67
N ILE A 97 0.18 -13.49 -5.00
CA ILE A 97 0.00 -12.07 -5.32
C ILE A 97 0.59 -11.73 -6.70
N THR A 98 1.75 -12.30 -7.04
CA THR A 98 2.40 -12.06 -8.34
C THR A 98 1.63 -12.70 -9.49
N GLU A 99 1.03 -13.88 -9.29
CA GLU A 99 0.19 -14.53 -10.31
C GLU A 99 -1.11 -13.74 -10.58
N ARG A 100 -1.63 -13.01 -9.58
CA ARG A 100 -2.76 -12.08 -9.77
C ARG A 100 -2.41 -10.89 -10.68
N LYS A 101 -1.16 -10.43 -10.68
CA LYS A 101 -0.64 -9.38 -11.58
C LYS A 101 -0.60 -9.83 -13.05
N ILE A 102 -0.27 -11.10 -13.32
CA ILE A 102 -0.08 -11.62 -14.70
C ILE A 102 -1.41 -11.70 -15.48
N ARG A 103 -2.54 -11.92 -14.81
CA ARG A 103 -3.85 -12.01 -15.48
C ARG A 103 -4.41 -10.65 -15.94
N ALA A 104 -3.93 -9.53 -15.39
CA ALA A 104 -4.38 -8.19 -15.78
C ALA A 104 -3.81 -7.73 -17.14
N LYS A 105 -2.59 -8.14 -17.50
CA LYS A 105 -1.95 -7.74 -18.77
C LYS A 105 -2.51 -8.45 -20.01
N ARG A 106 -3.26 -9.55 -19.84
CA ARG A 106 -3.78 -10.37 -20.96
C ARG A 106 -5.08 -9.87 -21.59
N TYR A 107 -5.76 -8.90 -20.99
CA TYR A 107 -7.06 -8.40 -21.49
C TYR A 107 -6.98 -7.04 -22.21
N VAL A 108 -5.82 -6.38 -22.27
CA VAL A 108 -5.63 -5.08 -22.94
C VAL A 108 -4.96 -5.26 -24.32
N SER A 109 -5.15 -6.41 -24.96
CA SER A 109 -4.54 -6.73 -26.27
C SER A 109 -5.43 -7.60 -27.16
N ALA A 110 -6.74 -7.37 -27.12
CA ALA A 110 -7.70 -7.94 -28.07
C ALA A 110 -8.49 -6.81 -28.73
#